data_AF-A0A258RGG2-F1
#
_entry.id   AF-A0A258RGG2-F1
#
_cell.length_a   1.000
_cell.length_b   1.000
_cell.length_c   1.000
_cell.angle_alpha   90.00
_cell.angle_beta   90.00
_cell.angle_gamma   90.00
#
_symmetry.space_group_name_H-M   'P 1'
#
loop_
_entity.id
_entity.type
_entity.pdbx_description
1 polymer ?
#
loop_
_entity_poly.entity_id
_entity_poly.type
_entity_poly.pdbx_seq_one_letter_code
_entity_poly.pdbx_strand_id
1 'polypeptide(L)'
;MDITSEQLGERIVMRLAGRLDGRWADHLSRELDSRLRLGQHHVTLDMAETVFLSSVGIRVLMNFYKKFKALDGSFAIQTPSPQVGEILQLAGLLKFFTPAATVPSAPARAANVSRQHASASTRFEVFDLGGGGMVCRTQGDPARLDGCRFTADDCQRLSLPASTLALGLGALGGTFDECRNDFGEFLALAGSAVCLPGNGSTQCDFLVAEGGYVPEIQSLYSLACDGQFSHLVRFESIDAQHPTGLAELTQAALELVDAPAACIAIAAESGGLIGAALRRSPAAGAQADAPWGFPAMRQWLSFSTERLDAGSMVIAAGVVAHEARCPAALSPFLRATGVAGSPLGHVHAVPFRYKPLPEGLIDLHRVIQPFIDSESAHSVLHLLCDDRDAQQPEESRFIRGALWVAPLTFGTSRP
;
A
#
# COMPACT_ATOMS: atom_id res chain seq x y z
N MET A 1 17.38 14.57 -28.57
CA MET A 1 17.88 14.99 -27.26
C MET A 1 18.55 13.77 -26.68
N ASP A 2 19.72 13.95 -26.10
CA ASP A 2 20.41 12.89 -25.37
C ASP A 2 20.20 13.12 -23.87
N ILE A 3 19.97 12.04 -23.13
CA ILE A 3 19.76 12.07 -21.67
C ILE A 3 20.68 11.01 -21.08
N THR A 4 21.67 11.47 -20.32
CA THR A 4 22.56 10.59 -19.55
C THR A 4 22.38 10.86 -18.06
N SER A 5 22.57 9.84 -17.23
CA SER A 5 22.41 9.92 -15.78
C SER A 5 23.67 9.47 -15.06
N GLU A 6 24.08 10.23 -14.06
CA GLU A 6 25.21 9.93 -13.18
C GLU A 6 24.72 10.00 -11.72
N GLN A 7 24.99 8.94 -10.94
CA GLN A 7 24.69 8.91 -9.51
C GLN A 7 25.85 9.54 -8.74
N LEU A 8 25.57 10.59 -7.96
CA LEU A 8 26.52 11.28 -7.09
C LEU A 8 25.98 11.30 -5.66
N GLY A 9 26.38 10.30 -4.86
CA GLY A 9 25.82 10.10 -3.51
C GLY A 9 24.33 9.76 -3.58
N GLU A 10 23.49 10.52 -2.88
CA GLU A 10 22.01 10.35 -2.90
C GLU A 10 21.33 11.13 -4.05
N ARG A 11 22.11 11.90 -4.82
CA ARG A 11 21.60 12.73 -5.93
C ARG A 11 21.89 12.08 -7.27
N ILE A 12 20.93 12.20 -8.19
CA ILE A 12 21.17 11.96 -9.61
C ILE A 12 21.37 13.27 -10.34
N VAL A 13 22.44 13.33 -11.13
CA VAL A 13 22.63 14.36 -12.14
C VAL A 13 22.26 13.79 -13.49
N MET A 14 21.24 14.37 -14.12
CA MET A 14 20.82 14.03 -15.48
C MET A 14 21.32 15.11 -16.44
N ARG A 15 22.21 14.77 -17.35
CA ARG A 15 22.67 15.70 -18.39
C ARG A 15 21.72 15.66 -19.58
N LEU A 16 21.22 16.82 -19.99
CA LEU A 16 20.30 16.99 -21.11
C LEU A 16 21.00 17.76 -22.24
N ALA A 17 21.23 17.08 -23.35
CA ALA A 17 21.83 17.67 -24.55
C ALA A 17 20.83 17.74 -25.71
N GLY A 18 20.61 18.94 -26.27
CA GLY A 18 19.71 19.17 -27.40
C GLY A 18 18.45 19.96 -27.05
N ARG A 19 17.29 19.56 -27.56
CA ARG A 19 16.04 20.35 -27.50
C ARG A 19 15.01 19.69 -26.58
N LEU A 20 14.50 20.43 -25.59
CA LEU A 20 13.35 20.03 -24.77
C LEU A 20 12.06 20.66 -25.31
N ASP A 21 11.45 19.96 -26.26
CA ASP A 21 10.18 20.32 -26.91
C ASP A 21 9.12 19.23 -26.71
N GLY A 22 7.96 19.35 -27.38
CA GLY A 22 6.87 18.38 -27.25
C GLY A 22 7.26 16.93 -27.60
N ARG A 23 8.25 16.72 -28.48
CA ARG A 23 8.71 15.38 -28.85
C ARG A 23 9.51 14.72 -27.74
N TRP A 24 10.30 15.49 -27.00
CA TRP A 24 11.22 14.99 -25.97
C TRP A 24 10.69 15.14 -24.54
N ALA A 25 9.62 15.92 -24.35
CA ALA A 25 8.92 16.10 -23.08
C ALA A 25 8.45 14.76 -22.47
N ASP A 26 7.85 13.89 -23.28
CA ASP A 26 7.37 12.58 -22.81
C ASP A 26 8.50 11.62 -22.47
N HIS A 27 9.63 11.71 -23.18
CA HIS A 27 10.81 10.91 -22.91
C HIS A 27 11.45 11.32 -21.58
N LEU A 28 11.67 12.62 -21.36
CA LEU A 28 12.16 13.14 -20.08
C LEU A 28 11.20 12.80 -18.93
N SER A 29 9.89 12.88 -19.16
CA SER A 29 8.89 12.53 -18.14
C SER A 29 8.98 11.06 -17.74
N ARG A 30 9.08 10.15 -18.70
CA ARG A 30 9.25 8.71 -18.41
C ARG A 30 10.54 8.43 -17.64
N GLU A 31 11.63 9.10 -18.01
CA GLU A 31 12.91 8.94 -17.34
C GLU A 31 12.85 9.44 -15.88
N LEU A 32 12.29 10.63 -15.65
CA LEU A 32 12.12 11.18 -14.30
C LEU A 32 11.15 10.35 -13.45
N ASP A 33 10.05 9.87 -14.02
CA ASP A 33 9.15 8.93 -13.34
C ASP A 33 9.86 7.60 -13.02
N SER A 34 10.81 7.17 -13.87
CA SER A 34 11.66 6.01 -13.59
C SER A 34 12.59 6.24 -12.39
N ARG A 35 13.18 7.44 -12.28
CA ARG A 35 14.00 7.82 -11.11
C ARG A 35 13.20 7.86 -9.82
N LEU A 36 12.00 8.44 -9.87
CA LEU A 36 11.05 8.38 -8.75
C LEU A 36 10.70 6.93 -8.39
N ARG A 37 10.43 6.08 -9.39
CA ARG A 37 10.20 4.64 -9.19
C ARG A 37 11.37 3.93 -8.55
N LEU A 38 12.60 4.38 -8.81
CA LEU A 38 13.83 3.86 -8.21
C LEU A 38 14.13 4.43 -6.80
N GLY A 39 13.24 5.25 -6.23
CA GLY A 39 13.41 5.88 -4.92
C GLY A 39 14.42 7.04 -4.93
N GLN A 40 14.75 7.57 -6.11
CA GLN A 40 15.74 8.63 -6.26
C GLN A 40 15.03 9.99 -6.18
N HIS A 41 14.91 10.53 -4.96
CA HIS A 41 14.14 11.76 -4.70
C HIS A 41 14.94 13.07 -4.87
N HIS A 42 16.25 12.98 -5.11
CA HIS A 42 17.11 14.13 -5.35
C HIS A 42 17.64 14.11 -6.77
N VAL A 43 17.04 14.91 -7.66
CA VAL A 43 17.44 14.98 -9.07
C VAL A 43 17.89 16.40 -9.42
N THR A 44 18.93 16.48 -10.24
CA THR A 44 19.28 17.73 -10.91
C THR A 44 19.51 17.53 -12.38
N LEU A 45 18.94 18.43 -13.17
CA LEU A 45 19.18 18.50 -14.59
C LEU A 45 20.39 19.39 -14.85
N ASP A 46 21.43 18.85 -15.45
CA ASP A 46 22.48 19.64 -16.08
C ASP A 46 21.99 19.98 -17.50
N MET A 47 21.74 21.27 -17.73
CA MET A 47 21.16 21.77 -18.97
C MET A 47 22.15 22.61 -19.78
N ALA A 48 23.46 22.41 -19.59
CA ALA A 48 24.51 23.18 -20.28
C ALA A 48 24.41 23.05 -21.79
N GLU A 49 24.09 21.85 -22.27
CA GLU A 49 23.97 21.51 -23.69
C GLU A 49 22.52 21.54 -24.19
N THR A 50 21.57 22.02 -23.37
CA THR A 50 20.19 22.19 -23.81
C THR A 50 20.06 23.50 -24.59
N VAL A 51 19.82 23.41 -25.90
CA VAL A 51 19.78 24.55 -26.83
C VAL A 51 18.37 25.09 -27.08
N PHE A 52 17.33 24.47 -26.50
CA PHE A 52 15.95 24.93 -26.67
C PHE A 52 15.03 24.40 -25.58
N LEU A 53 14.11 25.24 -25.12
CA LEU A 53 13.07 24.90 -24.14
C LEU A 53 11.72 25.45 -24.60
N SER A 54 10.74 24.57 -24.85
CA SER A 54 9.37 24.97 -25.20
C SER A 54 8.47 25.13 -23.97
N SER A 55 7.26 25.67 -24.16
CA SER A 55 6.22 25.75 -23.12
C SER A 55 5.81 24.37 -22.58
N VAL A 56 5.83 23.33 -23.43
CA VAL A 56 5.58 21.94 -23.02
C VAL A 56 6.72 21.43 -22.13
N GLY A 57 7.97 21.74 -22.49
CA GLY A 57 9.15 21.43 -21.68
C GLY A 57 9.08 22.09 -20.30
N ILE A 58 8.73 23.38 -20.25
CA ILE A 58 8.52 24.12 -18.98
C ILE A 58 7.47 23.43 -18.11
N ARG A 59 6.35 22.98 -18.70
CA ARG A 59 5.29 22.28 -17.97
C ARG A 59 5.79 20.98 -17.36
N VAL A 60 6.58 20.20 -18.09
CA VAL A 60 7.23 18.99 -17.56
C VAL A 60 8.11 19.33 -16.37
N LEU A 61 9.01 20.32 -16.50
CA LEU A 61 9.89 20.74 -15.40
C LEU A 61 9.12 21.14 -14.15
N MET A 62 8.05 21.93 -14.29
CA MET A 62 7.22 22.37 -13.17
C MET A 62 6.41 21.24 -12.54
N ASN A 63 5.92 20.29 -13.35
CA ASN A 63 5.21 19.12 -12.84
C ASN A 63 6.14 18.26 -11.98
N PHE A 64 7.37 18.02 -12.44
CA PHE A 64 8.34 17.26 -11.66
C PHE A 64 8.84 18.02 -10.44
N TYR A 65 9.05 19.34 -10.52
CA TYR A 65 9.33 20.16 -9.34
C TYR A 65 8.30 19.94 -8.23
N LYS A 66 7.00 19.96 -8.58
CA LYS A 66 5.92 19.70 -7.61
C LYS A 66 5.94 18.25 -7.10
N LYS A 67 6.12 17.26 -7.98
CA LYS A 67 6.19 15.83 -7.60
C LYS A 67 7.33 15.58 -6.61
N PHE A 68 8.55 16.02 -6.93
CA PHE A 68 9.72 15.85 -6.05
C PHE A 68 9.51 16.58 -4.71
N LYS A 69 9.01 17.82 -4.73
CA LYS A 69 8.73 18.58 -3.51
C LYS A 69 7.68 17.93 -2.61
N ALA A 70 6.68 17.26 -3.19
CA ALA A 70 5.65 16.54 -2.43
C ALA A 70 6.19 15.28 -1.72
N LEU A 71 7.39 14.83 -2.08
CA LEU A 71 8.07 13.65 -1.52
C LEU A 71 9.24 14.04 -0.62
N ASP A 72 9.27 15.29 -0.15
CA ASP A 72 10.40 15.89 0.58
C ASP A 72 11.75 15.80 -0.17
N GLY A 73 11.69 15.61 -1.50
CA GLY A 73 12.84 15.54 -2.39
C GLY A 73 13.25 16.89 -2.98
N SER A 74 14.27 16.89 -3.84
CA SER A 74 14.77 18.10 -4.51
C SER A 74 14.83 17.92 -6.02
N PHE A 75 14.34 18.91 -6.76
CA PHE A 75 14.46 18.98 -8.21
C PHE A 75 15.03 20.34 -8.62
N ALA A 76 16.25 20.35 -9.16
CA ALA A 76 16.97 21.57 -9.51
C ALA A 76 17.50 21.54 -10.95
N ILE A 77 17.88 22.70 -11.46
CA ILE A 77 18.59 22.86 -12.74
C ILE A 77 19.96 23.43 -12.43
N GLN A 78 20.99 22.73 -12.89
CA GLN A 78 22.37 23.16 -12.84
C GLN A 78 22.81 23.58 -14.24
N THR A 79 23.61 24.65 -14.30
CA THR A 79 24.24 25.15 -15.54
C THR A 79 23.26 25.26 -16.72
N PRO A 80 22.15 26.01 -16.64
CA PRO A 80 21.30 26.22 -17.81
C PRO A 80 22.11 26.94 -18.90
N SER A 81 21.96 26.53 -20.15
CA SER A 81 22.50 27.30 -21.28
C SER A 81 21.95 28.73 -21.26
N PRO A 82 22.66 29.72 -21.85
CA PRO A 82 22.20 31.12 -21.82
C PRO A 82 20.76 31.32 -22.30
N GLN A 83 20.37 30.61 -23.37
CA GLN A 83 19.03 30.66 -23.95
C GLN A 83 17.98 30.05 -22.99
N VAL A 84 18.29 28.90 -22.37
CA VAL A 84 17.38 28.26 -21.40
C VAL A 84 17.24 29.11 -20.15
N GLY A 85 18.34 29.69 -19.66
CA GLY A 85 18.35 30.59 -18.51
C GLY A 85 17.46 31.82 -18.73
N GLU A 86 17.56 32.46 -19.89
CA GLU A 86 16.73 33.61 -20.27
C GLU A 86 15.24 33.24 -20.32
N ILE A 87 14.89 32.11 -20.93
CA ILE A 87 13.50 31.61 -20.98
C ILE A 87 12.95 31.38 -19.57
N LEU A 88 13.70 30.73 -18.69
CA LEU A 88 13.28 30.47 -17.31
C LEU A 88 13.15 31.75 -16.48
N GLN A 89 14.02 32.73 -16.73
CA GLN A 89 13.98 34.03 -16.07
C GLN A 89 12.76 34.85 -16.51
N LEU A 90 12.51 34.96 -17.83
CA LEU A 90 11.36 35.65 -18.39
C LEU A 90 10.03 35.01 -17.94
N ALA A 91 10.00 33.69 -17.78
CA ALA A 91 8.85 32.97 -17.24
C ALA A 91 8.69 33.12 -15.71
N GLY A 92 9.65 33.74 -15.01
CA GLY A 92 9.65 33.88 -13.55
C GLY A 92 9.86 32.57 -12.79
N LEU A 93 10.45 31.55 -13.45
CA LEU A 93 10.55 30.19 -12.93
C LEU A 93 11.93 29.82 -12.38
N LEU A 94 12.96 30.60 -12.69
CA LEU A 94 14.35 30.31 -12.29
C LEU A 94 14.50 30.07 -10.77
N LYS A 95 13.72 30.80 -9.95
CA LYS A 95 13.68 30.67 -8.48
C LYS A 95 13.24 29.30 -7.97
N PHE A 96 12.46 28.54 -8.74
CA PHE A 96 12.02 27.20 -8.32
C PHE A 96 13.11 26.16 -8.51
N PHE A 97 14.00 26.37 -9.48
CA PHE A 97 15.00 25.37 -9.89
C PHE A 97 16.41 25.67 -9.39
N THR A 98 16.59 26.70 -8.55
CA THR A 98 17.91 27.07 -8.04
C THR A 98 18.43 25.93 -7.15
N PRO A 99 19.62 25.36 -7.44
CA PRO A 99 20.22 24.36 -6.57
C PRO A 99 20.46 24.97 -5.19
N ALA A 100 20.07 24.28 -4.12
CA ALA A 100 20.50 24.68 -2.79
C ALA A 100 22.04 24.66 -2.73
N ALA A 101 22.67 25.70 -2.17
CA ALA A 101 24.14 25.85 -2.09
C ALA A 101 24.83 24.66 -1.41
N THR A 102 24.06 23.96 -0.59
CA THR A 102 24.30 22.61 -0.10
C THR A 102 23.01 21.85 -0.35
N VAL A 103 23.08 20.70 -1.00
CA VAL A 103 22.05 19.67 -0.77
C VAL A 103 22.04 19.53 0.76
N PRO A 104 20.91 19.68 1.47
CA PRO A 104 20.88 19.18 2.84
C PRO A 104 21.34 17.73 2.71
N SER A 105 22.53 17.38 3.22
CA SER A 105 22.83 15.97 3.46
C SER A 105 21.58 15.43 4.11
N ALA A 106 20.95 14.38 3.53
CA ALA A 106 19.62 13.91 3.91
C ALA A 106 19.37 14.24 5.38
N PRO A 107 18.38 15.11 5.71
CA PRO A 107 18.24 15.70 7.04
C PRO A 107 18.50 14.58 8.02
N ALA A 108 19.63 14.68 8.74
CA ALA A 108 20.35 13.52 9.27
C ALA A 108 19.38 12.37 9.52
N ARG A 109 19.43 11.32 8.69
CA ARG A 109 18.62 10.09 8.83
C ARG A 109 18.55 9.62 10.29
N ALA A 110 19.54 10.03 11.08
CA ALA A 110 19.75 9.92 12.50
C ALA A 110 18.85 10.71 13.48
N ALA A 111 17.99 11.67 13.10
CA ALA A 111 17.28 12.46 14.13
C ALA A 111 16.11 11.72 14.78
N ASN A 112 15.44 10.79 14.08
CA ASN A 112 14.23 10.09 14.56
C ASN A 112 14.22 8.56 14.34
N VAL A 113 15.23 7.97 13.71
CA VAL A 113 15.31 6.50 13.58
C VAL A 113 15.68 5.93 14.94
N SER A 114 14.77 5.19 15.55
CA SER A 114 15.01 4.54 16.84
C SER A 114 15.96 3.36 16.68
N ARG A 115 15.81 2.57 15.60
CA ARG A 115 16.59 1.35 15.33
C ARG A 115 16.76 1.09 13.83
N GLN A 116 17.92 0.58 13.43
CA GLN A 116 18.14 -0.01 12.10
C GLN A 116 18.47 -1.48 12.24
N HIS A 117 17.90 -2.31 11.38
CA HIS A 117 18.18 -3.73 11.31
C HIS A 117 18.07 -4.21 9.86
N ALA A 118 18.67 -5.35 9.53
CA ALA A 118 18.54 -5.97 8.24
C ALA A 118 18.40 -7.48 8.41
N SER A 119 17.48 -8.07 7.65
CA SER A 119 17.43 -9.52 7.41
C SER A 119 18.41 -9.89 6.29
N ALA A 120 18.35 -11.14 5.82
CA ALA A 120 19.12 -11.58 4.66
C ALA A 120 18.73 -10.85 3.36
N SER A 121 17.47 -10.43 3.23
CA SER A 121 16.87 -9.89 2.00
C SER A 121 16.39 -8.45 2.11
N THR A 122 16.23 -7.90 3.32
CA THR A 122 15.51 -6.64 3.54
C THR A 122 16.21 -5.76 4.56
N ARG A 123 16.26 -4.45 4.29
CA ARG A 123 16.68 -3.42 5.25
C ARG A 123 15.48 -2.79 5.91
N PHE A 124 15.57 -2.54 7.21
CA PHE A 124 14.53 -1.94 8.03
C PHE A 124 15.05 -0.71 8.78
N GLU A 125 14.27 0.37 8.76
CA GLU A 125 14.45 1.54 9.61
C GLU A 125 13.20 1.74 10.45
N VAL A 126 13.34 1.72 11.77
CA VAL A 126 12.24 1.78 12.72
C VAL A 126 12.16 3.17 13.33
N PHE A 127 10.93 3.68 13.43
CA PHE A 127 10.57 4.93 14.07
C PHE A 127 9.52 4.64 15.15
N ASP A 128 9.76 5.12 16.36
CA ASP A 128 8.81 4.99 17.47
C ASP A 128 7.74 6.08 17.34
N LEU A 129 6.47 5.67 17.27
CA LEU A 129 5.33 6.59 17.14
C LEU A 129 4.70 6.95 18.48
N GLY A 130 5.06 6.22 19.55
CA GLY A 130 4.51 6.42 20.90
C GLY A 130 3.07 5.95 21.09
N GLY A 131 2.47 5.28 20.10
CA GLY A 131 1.11 4.73 20.20
C GLY A 131 1.01 3.56 21.17
N GLY A 132 -0.10 3.50 21.92
CA GLY A 132 -0.33 2.50 22.98
C GLY A 132 -0.75 1.10 22.50
N GLY A 133 -0.79 0.85 21.19
CA GLY A 133 -1.31 -0.39 20.60
C GLY A 133 -2.74 -0.27 20.10
N MET A 134 -3.31 -1.41 19.71
CA MET A 134 -4.67 -1.50 19.19
C MET A 134 -5.50 -2.55 19.93
N VAL A 135 -6.78 -2.28 20.09
CA VAL A 135 -7.78 -3.19 20.64
C VAL A 135 -8.50 -3.83 19.47
N CYS A 136 -8.30 -5.13 19.27
CA CYS A 136 -8.98 -5.92 18.24
C CYS A 136 -10.30 -6.50 18.77
N ARG A 137 -11.33 -6.42 17.94
CA ARG A 137 -12.62 -7.10 18.09
C ARG A 137 -12.85 -8.01 16.89
N THR A 138 -13.31 -9.22 17.16
CA THR A 138 -13.77 -10.14 16.14
C THR A 138 -15.30 -10.09 16.04
N GLN A 139 -15.81 -10.26 14.82
CA GLN A 139 -17.24 -10.22 14.53
C GLN A 139 -17.58 -11.31 13.52
N GLY A 140 -18.71 -11.98 13.71
CA GLY A 140 -19.17 -13.06 12.84
C GLY A 140 -18.35 -14.34 12.94
N ASP A 141 -18.64 -15.28 12.05
CA ASP A 141 -17.97 -16.59 11.98
C ASP A 141 -17.52 -16.88 10.54
N PRO A 142 -16.20 -16.79 10.25
CA PRO A 142 -15.65 -17.13 8.95
C PRO A 142 -15.95 -18.57 8.49
N ALA A 143 -16.21 -19.50 9.42
CA ALA A 143 -16.54 -20.88 9.08
C ALA A 143 -17.90 -21.03 8.36
N ARG A 144 -18.76 -20.00 8.40
CA ARG A 144 -20.01 -19.99 7.62
C ARG A 144 -19.80 -19.75 6.13
N LEU A 145 -18.58 -19.37 5.71
CA LEU A 145 -18.23 -19.34 4.30
C LEU A 145 -18.28 -20.74 3.68
N ASP A 146 -17.92 -21.77 4.45
CA ASP A 146 -18.19 -23.15 4.04
C ASP A 146 -19.71 -23.38 3.92
N GLY A 147 -20.13 -23.91 2.78
CA GLY A 147 -21.54 -24.04 2.38
C GLY A 147 -22.27 -22.73 2.07
N CYS A 148 -21.59 -21.58 2.02
CA CYS A 148 -22.18 -20.24 1.84
C CYS A 148 -23.41 -20.01 2.75
N ARG A 149 -23.26 -20.29 4.04
CA ARG A 149 -24.37 -20.39 5.00
C ARG A 149 -24.73 -19.07 5.69
N PHE A 150 -24.31 -17.93 5.15
CA PHE A 150 -24.60 -16.63 5.77
C PHE A 150 -26.06 -16.23 5.62
N THR A 151 -26.64 -15.73 6.71
CA THR A 151 -28.00 -15.17 6.75
C THR A 151 -27.97 -13.76 7.34
N ALA A 152 -29.14 -13.11 7.40
CA ALA A 152 -29.27 -11.80 8.03
C ALA A 152 -28.81 -11.79 9.49
N ASP A 153 -28.91 -12.91 10.21
CA ASP A 153 -28.50 -13.04 11.62
C ASP A 153 -26.97 -12.99 11.79
N ASP A 154 -26.22 -13.32 10.75
CA ASP A 154 -24.76 -13.20 10.73
C ASP A 154 -24.30 -11.79 10.38
N CYS A 155 -25.20 -10.99 9.82
CA CYS A 155 -24.87 -9.68 9.31
C CYS A 155 -24.98 -8.63 10.40
N GLN A 156 -23.91 -7.85 10.56
CA GLN A 156 -23.87 -6.79 11.54
C GLN A 156 -23.36 -5.51 10.89
N ARG A 157 -23.96 -4.40 11.26
CA ARG A 157 -23.51 -3.08 10.82
C ARG A 157 -22.26 -2.69 11.61
N LEU A 158 -21.22 -2.31 10.89
CA LEU A 158 -19.96 -1.85 11.47
C LEU A 158 -19.71 -0.39 11.07
N SER A 159 -19.48 0.47 12.07
CA SER A 159 -19.06 1.86 11.88
C SER A 159 -17.54 1.94 11.75
N LEU A 160 -17.05 2.75 10.81
CA LEU A 160 -15.65 2.80 10.39
C LEU A 160 -15.08 4.23 10.48
N PRO A 161 -14.94 4.80 11.70
CA PRO A 161 -14.29 6.10 11.87
C PRO A 161 -12.80 6.04 11.52
N ALA A 162 -12.17 7.21 11.40
CA ALA A 162 -10.76 7.30 10.98
C ALA A 162 -9.75 6.60 11.92
N SER A 163 -10.14 6.34 13.17
CA SER A 163 -9.37 5.61 14.17
C SER A 163 -9.46 4.08 14.05
N THR A 164 -10.33 3.56 13.19
CA THR A 164 -10.59 2.13 13.04
C THR A 164 -9.92 1.59 11.78
N LEU A 165 -9.15 0.52 11.95
CA LEU A 165 -8.76 -0.37 10.87
C LEU A 165 -9.70 -1.57 10.91
N ALA A 166 -10.35 -1.90 9.80
CA ALA A 166 -11.18 -3.11 9.72
C ALA A 166 -11.04 -3.82 8.39
N LEU A 167 -11.22 -5.13 8.41
CA LEU A 167 -11.21 -5.95 7.20
C LEU A 167 -12.05 -7.21 7.40
N GLY A 168 -12.44 -7.83 6.30
CA GLY A 168 -13.19 -9.08 6.30
C GLY A 168 -14.13 -9.15 5.11
N LEU A 169 -15.29 -9.77 5.35
CA LEU A 169 -16.30 -9.94 4.32
C LEU A 169 -17.51 -9.04 4.60
N GLY A 170 -17.84 -8.18 3.64
CA GLY A 170 -18.81 -7.11 3.83
C GLY A 170 -19.30 -6.51 2.52
N ALA A 171 -20.27 -5.59 2.63
CA ALA A 171 -20.80 -4.83 1.51
C ALA A 171 -21.27 -3.45 1.98
N LEU A 172 -21.05 -2.43 1.14
CA LEU A 172 -21.49 -1.07 1.41
C LEU A 172 -22.98 -0.95 1.06
N GLY A 173 -23.81 -0.58 2.05
CA GLY A 173 -25.26 -0.47 1.88
C GLY A 173 -26.02 -0.41 3.20
N GLY A 174 -27.34 -0.22 3.11
CA GLY A 174 -28.19 0.06 4.27
C GLY A 174 -28.57 -1.17 5.09
N THR A 175 -28.82 -2.29 4.42
CA THR A 175 -29.33 -3.53 5.04
C THR A 175 -28.74 -4.79 4.40
N PHE A 176 -28.84 -5.92 5.11
CA PHE A 176 -28.44 -7.24 4.57
C PHE A 176 -29.14 -7.57 3.24
N ASP A 177 -30.44 -7.31 3.13
CA ASP A 177 -31.22 -7.68 1.94
C ASP A 177 -30.80 -6.89 0.70
N GLU A 178 -30.49 -5.60 0.87
CA GLU A 178 -29.92 -4.76 -0.20
C GLU A 178 -28.54 -5.25 -0.62
N CYS A 179 -27.70 -5.62 0.35
CA CYS A 179 -26.32 -6.06 0.13
C CYS A 179 -26.18 -7.55 -0.24
N ARG A 180 -27.28 -8.32 -0.29
CA ARG A 180 -27.26 -9.79 -0.35
C ARG A 180 -26.38 -10.34 -1.45
N ASN A 181 -26.34 -9.69 -2.61
CA ASN A 181 -25.57 -10.15 -3.77
C ASN A 181 -24.16 -9.57 -3.85
N ASP A 182 -23.81 -8.65 -2.95
CA ASP A 182 -22.61 -7.81 -3.08
C ASP A 182 -21.56 -8.08 -2.00
N PHE A 183 -21.85 -8.92 -0.99
CA PHE A 183 -20.85 -9.27 0.03
C PHE A 183 -19.56 -9.85 -0.59
N GLY A 184 -18.46 -9.15 -0.34
CA GLY A 184 -17.12 -9.46 -0.85
C GLY A 184 -16.04 -8.88 0.08
N GLU A 185 -14.78 -8.91 -0.35
CA GLU A 185 -13.66 -8.46 0.44
C GLU A 185 -13.72 -6.94 0.65
N PHE A 186 -13.55 -6.50 1.90
CA PHE A 186 -13.43 -5.08 2.22
C PHE A 186 -12.20 -4.76 3.05
N LEU A 187 -11.70 -3.54 2.91
CA LEU A 187 -10.69 -2.95 3.77
C LEU A 187 -11.14 -1.56 4.20
N ALA A 188 -11.01 -1.26 5.48
CA ALA A 188 -11.22 0.05 6.05
C ALA A 188 -9.96 0.53 6.75
N LEU A 189 -9.50 1.72 6.39
CA LEU A 189 -8.27 2.32 6.92
C LEU A 189 -8.30 3.84 6.76
N ALA A 190 -7.84 4.57 7.78
CA ALA A 190 -7.73 6.03 7.78
C ALA A 190 -9.04 6.74 7.34
N GLY A 191 -10.18 6.23 7.82
CA GLY A 191 -11.50 6.84 7.59
C GLY A 191 -12.08 6.55 6.22
N SER A 192 -11.47 5.64 5.48
CA SER A 192 -11.98 5.20 4.18
C SER A 192 -12.27 3.72 4.20
N ALA A 193 -13.36 3.34 3.54
CA ALA A 193 -13.77 1.96 3.34
C ALA A 193 -13.79 1.69 1.84
N VAL A 194 -13.13 0.60 1.43
CA VAL A 194 -13.16 0.09 0.07
C VAL A 194 -13.65 -1.35 0.09
N CYS A 195 -14.57 -1.68 -0.80
CA CYS A 195 -15.15 -3.01 -0.92
C CYS A 195 -15.09 -3.46 -2.38
N LEU A 196 -14.69 -4.71 -2.62
CA LEU A 196 -14.88 -5.36 -3.92
C LEU A 196 -16.18 -6.16 -3.86
N PRO A 197 -17.24 -5.78 -4.60
CA PRO A 197 -18.52 -6.48 -4.52
C PRO A 197 -18.42 -7.91 -5.02
N GLY A 198 -18.98 -8.85 -4.26
CA GLY A 198 -19.10 -10.26 -4.63
C GLY A 198 -20.13 -10.54 -5.73
N ASN A 199 -20.41 -9.61 -6.63
CA ASN A 199 -21.39 -9.79 -7.71
C ASN A 199 -20.72 -10.04 -9.08
N GLY A 200 -19.39 -10.19 -9.09
CA GLY A 200 -18.58 -10.35 -10.30
C GLY A 200 -18.09 -9.03 -10.89
N SER A 201 -18.35 -7.90 -10.21
CA SER A 201 -17.78 -6.59 -10.55
C SER A 201 -16.25 -6.63 -10.54
N THR A 202 -15.65 -5.82 -11.41
CA THR A 202 -14.20 -5.52 -11.41
C THR A 202 -13.91 -4.11 -10.91
N GLN A 203 -14.91 -3.45 -10.32
CA GLN A 203 -14.82 -2.12 -9.76
C GLN A 203 -15.10 -2.18 -8.27
N CYS A 204 -14.27 -1.49 -7.48
CA CYS A 204 -14.48 -1.34 -6.05
C CYS A 204 -15.45 -0.20 -5.77
N ASP A 205 -16.25 -0.37 -4.71
CA ASP A 205 -17.05 0.68 -4.11
C ASP A 205 -16.27 1.34 -2.97
N PHE A 206 -16.49 2.64 -2.77
CA PHE A 206 -15.78 3.44 -1.78
C PHE A 206 -16.72 4.29 -0.94
N LEU A 207 -16.38 4.43 0.34
CA LEU A 207 -16.91 5.47 1.21
C LEU A 207 -15.75 6.14 1.96
N VAL A 208 -15.79 7.46 2.05
CA VAL A 208 -14.75 8.28 2.68
C VAL A 208 -15.40 9.12 3.77
N ALA A 209 -14.78 9.17 4.94
CA ALA A 209 -15.19 10.08 5.99
C ALA A 209 -14.93 11.53 5.54
N GLU A 210 -15.99 12.34 5.49
CA GLU A 210 -15.89 13.76 5.16
C GLU A 210 -16.79 14.58 6.10
N GLY A 211 -16.21 15.62 6.72
CA GLY A 211 -16.91 16.42 7.72
C GLY A 211 -17.36 15.58 8.92
N GLY A 212 -18.67 15.48 9.14
CA GLY A 212 -19.27 14.68 10.21
C GLY A 212 -19.71 13.27 9.78
N TYR A 213 -19.50 12.90 8.51
CA TYR A 213 -19.90 11.59 7.99
C TYR A 213 -18.89 10.51 8.38
N VAL A 214 -19.38 9.37 8.87
CA VAL A 214 -18.58 8.18 9.19
C VAL A 214 -19.07 7.03 8.31
N PRO A 215 -18.19 6.38 7.53
CA PRO A 215 -18.57 5.21 6.73
C PRO A 215 -19.14 4.08 7.59
N GLU A 216 -20.12 3.37 7.03
CA GLU A 216 -20.68 2.16 7.62
C GLU A 216 -20.66 1.03 6.58
N ILE A 217 -20.52 -0.21 7.04
CA ILE A 217 -20.56 -1.41 6.20
C ILE A 217 -21.45 -2.49 6.82
N GLN A 218 -22.14 -3.26 5.99
CA GLN A 218 -22.75 -4.52 6.40
C GLN A 218 -21.66 -5.60 6.40
N SER A 219 -21.34 -6.16 7.57
CA SER A 219 -20.28 -7.17 7.71
C SER A 219 -20.88 -8.54 8.01
N LEU A 220 -20.42 -9.57 7.30
CA LEU A 220 -20.72 -10.98 7.61
C LEU A 220 -19.73 -11.55 8.64
N TYR A 221 -18.46 -11.16 8.49
CA TYR A 221 -17.46 -11.32 9.53
C TYR A 221 -16.37 -10.25 9.35
N SER A 222 -15.71 -9.86 10.44
CA SER A 222 -14.62 -8.89 10.39
C SER A 222 -13.66 -9.01 11.56
N LEU A 223 -12.47 -8.46 11.34
CA LEU A 223 -11.54 -8.03 12.36
C LEU A 223 -11.56 -6.50 12.37
N ALA A 224 -11.83 -5.88 13.51
CA ALA A 224 -11.85 -4.44 13.68
C ALA A 224 -10.91 -4.02 14.83
N CYS A 225 -9.95 -3.16 14.53
CA CYS A 225 -8.91 -2.71 15.44
C CYS A 225 -9.01 -1.21 15.66
N ASP A 226 -9.17 -0.80 16.92
CA ASP A 226 -9.14 0.61 17.32
C ASP A 226 -7.90 0.92 18.14
N GLY A 227 -7.27 2.07 17.86
CA GLY A 227 -6.14 2.53 18.65
C GLY A 227 -5.12 3.26 17.80
N GLN A 228 -3.86 3.14 18.16
CA GLN A 228 -2.77 3.85 17.51
C GLN A 228 -1.61 2.91 17.21
N PHE A 229 -1.00 3.09 16.04
CA PHE A 229 0.24 2.41 15.70
C PHE A 229 1.36 2.85 16.63
N SER A 230 2.11 1.88 17.13
CA SER A 230 3.24 2.08 18.04
C SER A 230 4.54 2.37 17.30
N HIS A 231 4.68 1.86 16.08
CA HIS A 231 5.89 1.95 15.28
C HIS A 231 5.56 2.19 13.80
N LEU A 232 6.47 2.88 13.11
CA LEU A 232 6.59 2.90 11.66
C LEU A 232 7.91 2.20 11.30
N VAL A 233 7.85 1.27 10.36
CA VAL A 233 8.99 0.56 9.80
C VAL A 233 9.09 0.90 8.33
N ARG A 234 10.17 1.58 7.92
CA ARG A 234 10.55 1.72 6.52
C ARG A 234 11.31 0.48 6.10
N PHE A 235 10.98 -0.06 4.94
CA PHE A 235 11.66 -1.24 4.43
C PHE A 235 12.00 -1.11 2.95
N GLU A 236 13.09 -1.78 2.55
CA GLU A 236 13.54 -1.86 1.16
C GLU A 236 14.29 -3.18 0.95
N SER A 237 13.98 -3.88 -0.15
CA SER A 237 14.68 -5.09 -0.52
C SER A 237 16.13 -4.78 -0.89
N ILE A 238 17.06 -5.59 -0.39
CA ILE A 238 18.50 -5.43 -0.66
C ILE A 238 18.79 -5.71 -2.14
N ASP A 239 18.04 -6.66 -2.71
CA ASP A 239 18.09 -7.01 -4.13
C ASP A 239 16.70 -6.82 -4.75
N ALA A 240 16.64 -6.07 -5.84
CA ALA A 240 15.41 -5.84 -6.59
C ALA A 240 14.89 -7.12 -7.27
N GLN A 241 15.75 -8.12 -7.51
CA GLN A 241 15.35 -9.43 -8.05
C GLN A 241 14.72 -10.34 -6.99
N HIS A 242 14.92 -10.03 -5.71
CA HIS A 242 14.37 -10.79 -4.59
C HIS A 242 13.56 -9.87 -3.66
N PRO A 243 12.35 -9.44 -4.09
CA PRO A 243 11.51 -8.56 -3.26
C PRO A 243 11.08 -9.25 -1.96
N THR A 244 10.89 -8.44 -0.92
CA THR A 244 10.54 -8.86 0.44
C THR A 244 9.17 -9.54 0.47
N GLY A 245 9.09 -10.73 1.06
CA GLY A 245 7.84 -11.49 1.21
C GLY A 245 6.93 -10.97 2.33
N LEU A 246 5.64 -11.25 2.24
CA LEU A 246 4.67 -10.92 3.30
C LEU A 246 5.01 -11.64 4.61
N ALA A 247 5.43 -12.91 4.56
CA ALA A 247 5.86 -13.66 5.74
C ALA A 247 7.04 -12.98 6.45
N GLU A 248 8.01 -12.46 5.69
CA GLU A 248 9.15 -11.74 6.26
C GLU A 248 8.72 -10.42 6.93
N LEU A 249 7.86 -9.62 6.29
CA LEU A 249 7.35 -8.38 6.87
C LEU A 249 6.53 -8.61 8.13
N THR A 250 5.67 -9.63 8.13
CA THR A 250 4.81 -9.95 9.27
C THR A 250 5.61 -10.55 10.43
N GLN A 251 6.66 -11.31 10.14
CA GLN A 251 7.61 -11.79 11.14
C GLN A 251 8.34 -10.61 11.79
N ALA A 252 8.89 -9.68 10.99
CA ALA A 252 9.54 -8.48 11.49
C ALA A 252 8.59 -7.60 12.33
N ALA A 253 7.32 -7.51 11.94
CA ALA A 253 6.30 -6.79 12.70
C ALA A 253 6.09 -7.40 14.10
N LEU A 254 5.94 -8.72 14.18
CA LEU A 254 5.71 -9.45 15.44
C LEU A 254 6.94 -9.41 16.37
N GLU A 255 8.14 -9.57 15.82
CA GLU A 255 9.39 -9.44 16.56
C GLU A 255 9.59 -8.03 17.12
N LEU A 256 9.18 -7.00 16.37
CA LEU A 256 9.31 -5.61 16.80
C LEU A 256 8.45 -5.28 18.03
N VAL A 257 7.21 -5.78 18.05
CA VAL A 257 6.28 -5.49 19.16
C VAL A 257 6.35 -6.49 20.31
N ASP A 258 7.04 -7.61 20.12
CA ASP A 258 7.14 -8.74 21.08
C ASP A 258 5.79 -9.12 21.70
N ALA A 259 4.78 -9.29 20.85
CA ALA A 259 3.42 -9.62 21.23
C ALA A 259 2.91 -10.85 20.48
N PRO A 260 1.93 -11.59 21.02
CA PRO A 260 1.34 -12.75 20.33
C PRO A 260 0.72 -12.41 18.98
N ALA A 261 0.22 -11.18 18.84
CA ALA A 261 -0.42 -10.67 17.63
C ALA A 261 -0.18 -9.17 17.47
N ALA A 262 -0.23 -8.70 16.22
CA ALA A 262 -0.05 -7.31 15.84
C ALA A 262 -1.09 -6.89 14.79
N CYS A 263 -1.45 -5.61 14.80
CA CYS A 263 -2.15 -4.98 13.71
C CYS A 263 -1.13 -4.29 12.81
N ILE A 264 -1.31 -4.45 11.51
CA ILE A 264 -0.40 -3.91 10.50
C ILE A 264 -1.15 -3.10 9.45
N ALA A 265 -0.48 -2.06 8.96
CA ALA A 265 -0.83 -1.38 7.72
C ALA A 265 0.43 -1.22 6.86
N ILE A 266 0.31 -1.38 5.55
CA ILE A 266 1.41 -1.37 4.59
C ILE A 266 1.04 -0.39 3.48
N ALA A 267 1.98 0.47 3.13
CA ALA A 267 1.99 1.21 1.87
C ALA A 267 3.30 0.88 1.17
N ALA A 268 3.25 0.13 0.06
CA ALA A 268 4.47 -0.40 -0.55
C ALA A 268 4.36 -0.63 -2.06
N GLU A 269 5.49 -0.44 -2.75
CA GLU A 269 5.62 -0.80 -4.16
C GLU A 269 5.53 -2.33 -4.27
N SER A 270 4.56 -2.80 -5.04
CA SER A 270 4.28 -4.22 -5.19
C SER A 270 5.35 -4.90 -6.05
N GLY A 271 5.98 -5.94 -5.53
CA GLY A 271 6.71 -6.94 -6.31
C GLY A 271 5.79 -7.98 -6.94
N GLY A 272 4.49 -7.89 -6.69
CA GLY A 272 3.48 -8.85 -7.10
C GLY A 272 2.61 -9.31 -5.93
N LEU A 273 1.29 -9.39 -6.14
CA LEU A 273 0.35 -9.88 -5.15
C LEU A 273 -0.12 -11.30 -5.47
N ILE A 274 -0.23 -12.10 -4.41
CA ILE A 274 -0.86 -13.43 -4.38
C ILE A 274 -2.01 -13.37 -3.37
N GLY A 275 -3.20 -13.73 -3.82
CA GLY A 275 -4.41 -13.64 -3.01
C GLY A 275 -5.65 -14.12 -3.74
N ALA A 276 -6.77 -14.06 -3.02
CA ALA A 276 -8.09 -14.41 -3.53
C ALA A 276 -9.09 -13.29 -3.31
N ALA A 277 -10.12 -13.26 -4.16
CA ALA A 277 -11.33 -12.49 -3.92
C ALA A 277 -12.58 -13.27 -4.34
N LEU A 278 -13.72 -12.96 -3.74
CA LEU A 278 -15.00 -13.55 -4.12
C LEU A 278 -15.54 -12.91 -5.39
N ARG A 279 -15.97 -13.77 -6.31
CA ARG A 279 -16.73 -13.43 -7.51
C ARG A 279 -18.24 -13.53 -7.27
N ARG A 280 -18.64 -14.20 -6.20
CA ARG A 280 -20.03 -14.47 -5.83
C ARG A 280 -20.23 -14.29 -4.32
N SER A 281 -21.25 -13.53 -3.95
CA SER A 281 -21.61 -13.28 -2.57
C SER A 281 -22.08 -14.59 -1.92
N PRO A 282 -21.55 -14.94 -0.73
CA PRO A 282 -21.91 -16.16 -0.03
C PRO A 282 -23.19 -16.00 0.79
N ALA A 283 -23.89 -14.87 0.66
CA ALA A 283 -25.20 -14.62 1.27
C ALA A 283 -26.37 -14.81 0.29
N ALA A 284 -26.09 -15.09 -0.99
CA ALA A 284 -27.14 -15.29 -2.01
C ALA A 284 -27.97 -16.58 -1.79
N GLY A 285 -27.43 -17.54 -1.04
CA GLY A 285 -28.12 -18.76 -0.65
C GLY A 285 -27.14 -19.89 -0.32
N ALA A 286 -27.48 -20.70 0.68
CA ALA A 286 -26.67 -21.84 1.08
C ALA A 286 -26.57 -22.86 -0.07
N GLN A 287 -25.36 -23.31 -0.34
CA GLN A 287 -25.07 -24.28 -1.39
C GLN A 287 -24.06 -25.29 -0.85
N ALA A 288 -24.46 -26.56 -0.82
CA ALA A 288 -23.58 -27.66 -0.41
C ALA A 288 -22.29 -27.63 -1.25
N ASP A 289 -21.17 -27.87 -0.57
CA ASP A 289 -19.81 -27.85 -1.13
C ASP A 289 -19.34 -26.49 -1.68
N ALA A 290 -20.13 -25.42 -1.65
CA ALA A 290 -19.66 -24.07 -2.04
C ALA A 290 -18.88 -23.38 -0.89
N PRO A 291 -17.97 -22.45 -1.17
CA PRO A 291 -17.37 -22.15 -2.48
C PRO A 291 -16.27 -23.15 -2.88
N TRP A 292 -15.98 -24.17 -2.08
CA TRP A 292 -14.75 -24.98 -2.20
C TRP A 292 -14.81 -26.14 -3.20
N GLY A 293 -16.00 -26.54 -3.63
CA GLY A 293 -16.23 -27.72 -4.46
C GLY A 293 -15.63 -27.57 -5.85
N PHE A 294 -14.85 -28.56 -6.28
CA PHE A 294 -14.29 -28.59 -7.63
C PHE A 294 -15.30 -29.20 -8.63
N PRO A 295 -15.48 -28.62 -9.84
CA PRO A 295 -14.80 -27.45 -10.41
C PRO A 295 -15.49 -26.10 -10.12
N ALA A 296 -16.60 -26.09 -9.38
CA ALA A 296 -17.45 -24.92 -9.14
C ALA A 296 -16.71 -23.76 -8.44
N MET A 297 -15.66 -24.02 -7.66
CA MET A 297 -14.83 -23.01 -6.99
C MET A 297 -14.35 -21.89 -7.91
N ARG A 298 -14.11 -22.19 -9.21
CA ARG A 298 -13.63 -21.21 -10.21
C ARG A 298 -14.66 -20.13 -10.54
N GLN A 299 -15.93 -20.39 -10.21
CA GLN A 299 -17.03 -19.44 -10.35
C GLN A 299 -17.23 -18.60 -9.09
N TRP A 300 -16.70 -19.06 -7.95
CA TRP A 300 -16.84 -18.40 -6.66
C TRP A 300 -15.65 -17.52 -6.31
N LEU A 301 -14.44 -17.93 -6.69
CA LEU A 301 -13.21 -17.26 -6.32
C LEU A 301 -12.44 -16.83 -7.56
N SER A 302 -11.90 -15.63 -7.53
CA SER A 302 -10.71 -15.28 -8.30
C SER A 302 -9.51 -15.65 -7.45
N PHE A 303 -8.58 -16.40 -8.03
CA PHE A 303 -7.30 -16.71 -7.42
C PHE A 303 -6.26 -16.64 -8.51
N SER A 304 -5.16 -15.95 -8.23
CA SER A 304 -4.05 -15.88 -9.17
C SER A 304 -2.90 -16.76 -8.70
N THR A 305 -2.46 -17.64 -9.59
CA THR A 305 -1.22 -18.42 -9.42
C THR A 305 -0.01 -17.65 -9.92
N GLU A 306 -0.22 -16.48 -10.52
CA GLU A 306 0.81 -15.55 -10.96
C GLU A 306 0.73 -14.26 -10.14
N ARG A 307 1.87 -13.61 -9.95
CA ARG A 307 1.97 -12.35 -9.23
C ARG A 307 1.24 -11.23 -9.98
N LEU A 308 0.14 -10.73 -9.42
CA LEU A 308 -0.65 -9.62 -9.95
C LEU A 308 -0.07 -8.26 -9.55
N ASP A 309 -0.39 -7.21 -10.32
CA ASP A 309 -0.15 -5.81 -9.95
C ASP A 309 1.32 -5.48 -9.58
N ALA A 310 2.30 -6.15 -10.19
CA ALA A 310 3.71 -5.82 -10.01
C ALA A 310 4.02 -4.39 -10.52
N GLY A 311 4.80 -3.63 -9.75
CA GLY A 311 5.11 -2.21 -10.00
C GLY A 311 3.97 -1.23 -9.66
N SER A 312 2.86 -1.72 -9.12
CA SER A 312 1.78 -0.88 -8.58
C SER A 312 2.12 -0.35 -7.19
N MET A 313 1.33 0.62 -6.71
CA MET A 313 1.32 0.95 -5.28
C MET A 313 0.26 0.08 -4.61
N VAL A 314 0.58 -0.56 -3.49
CA VAL A 314 -0.41 -1.30 -2.70
C VAL A 314 -0.59 -0.66 -1.34
N ILE A 315 -1.85 -0.49 -0.95
CA ILE A 315 -2.24 -0.28 0.44
C ILE A 315 -2.79 -1.61 0.95
N ALA A 316 -2.18 -2.16 1.99
CA ALA A 316 -2.65 -3.38 2.64
C ALA A 316 -2.79 -3.16 4.14
N ALA A 317 -3.70 -3.87 4.79
CA ALA A 317 -3.84 -3.81 6.23
C ALA A 317 -4.44 -5.12 6.75
N GLY A 318 -4.17 -5.42 8.01
CA GLY A 318 -4.55 -6.70 8.55
C GLY A 318 -4.16 -6.93 9.99
N VAL A 319 -4.49 -8.12 10.45
CA VAL A 319 -4.08 -8.66 11.74
C VAL A 319 -3.18 -9.86 11.49
N VAL A 320 -2.08 -9.92 12.23
CA VAL A 320 -1.10 -11.01 12.15
C VAL A 320 -0.82 -11.57 13.53
N ALA A 321 -0.48 -12.85 13.62
CA ALA A 321 -0.17 -13.52 14.86
C ALA A 321 0.93 -14.57 14.68
N HIS A 322 1.69 -14.82 15.74
CA HIS A 322 2.58 -15.98 15.78
C HIS A 322 1.74 -17.26 15.72
N GLU A 323 2.13 -18.22 14.88
CA GLU A 323 1.45 -19.51 14.77
C GLU A 323 1.35 -20.22 16.14
N ALA A 324 2.47 -20.34 16.86
CA ALA A 324 2.55 -21.04 18.14
C ALA A 324 1.88 -20.30 19.33
N ARG A 325 1.64 -18.99 19.22
CA ARG A 325 1.06 -18.16 20.28
C ARG A 325 -0.27 -17.52 19.87
N CYS A 326 -0.89 -18.02 18.80
CA CYS A 326 -2.06 -17.40 18.19
C CYS A 326 -3.23 -17.36 19.19
N PRO A 327 -3.78 -16.16 19.50
CA PRO A 327 -4.96 -16.05 20.34
C PRO A 327 -6.16 -16.78 19.75
N ALA A 328 -6.86 -17.59 20.56
CA ALA A 328 -7.96 -18.44 20.11
C ALA A 328 -9.08 -17.67 19.37
N ALA A 329 -9.36 -16.43 19.78
CA ALA A 329 -10.35 -15.57 19.14
C ALA A 329 -9.99 -15.19 17.69
N LEU A 330 -8.70 -15.13 17.34
CA LEU A 330 -8.23 -14.80 16.00
C LEU A 330 -8.11 -16.02 15.09
N SER A 331 -7.81 -17.19 15.66
CA SER A 331 -7.51 -18.40 14.89
C SER A 331 -8.47 -18.70 13.72
N PRO A 332 -9.81 -18.54 13.84
CA PRO A 332 -10.73 -18.77 12.72
C PRO A 332 -10.53 -17.83 11.52
N PHE A 333 -10.03 -16.62 11.78
CA PHE A 333 -9.88 -15.54 10.80
C PHE A 333 -8.53 -15.61 10.06
N LEU A 334 -7.48 -16.12 10.70
CA LEU A 334 -6.13 -16.05 10.15
C LEU A 334 -5.80 -17.24 9.22
N ARG A 335 -4.93 -17.00 8.24
CA ARG A 335 -4.35 -18.00 7.32
C ARG A 335 -2.82 -17.85 7.30
N ALA A 336 -2.09 -18.86 6.85
CA ALA A 336 -0.63 -18.75 6.75
C ALA A 336 -0.23 -17.63 5.78
N THR A 337 0.71 -16.77 6.19
CA THR A 337 1.24 -15.72 5.31
C THR A 337 2.39 -16.21 4.43
N GLY A 338 2.91 -17.40 4.72
CA GLY A 338 4.02 -18.06 4.02
C GLY A 338 4.02 -19.57 4.28
N VAL A 339 5.19 -20.21 4.20
CA VAL A 339 5.37 -21.64 4.50
C VAL A 339 5.11 -21.99 5.96
N ALA A 340 4.98 -23.28 6.26
CA ALA A 340 4.86 -23.78 7.63
C ALA A 340 5.90 -23.16 8.58
N GLY A 341 5.45 -22.70 9.76
CA GLY A 341 6.27 -21.94 10.71
C GLY A 341 6.26 -20.42 10.49
N SER A 342 5.72 -19.93 9.36
CA SER A 342 5.50 -18.49 9.14
C SER A 342 4.36 -17.96 10.02
N PRO A 343 4.30 -16.65 10.25
CA PRO A 343 3.14 -16.02 10.88
C PRO A 343 1.81 -16.38 10.21
N LEU A 344 0.74 -16.31 11.00
CA LEU A 344 -0.62 -16.31 10.50
C LEU A 344 -1.07 -14.87 10.30
N GLY A 345 -1.94 -14.64 9.31
CA GLY A 345 -2.49 -13.32 9.03
C GLY A 345 -3.84 -13.37 8.33
N HIS A 346 -4.61 -12.31 8.53
CA HIS A 346 -5.73 -11.92 7.69
C HIS A 346 -5.35 -10.53 7.18
N VAL A 347 -4.98 -10.44 5.92
CA VAL A 347 -4.48 -9.18 5.33
C VAL A 347 -5.21 -8.93 4.03
N HIS A 348 -5.86 -7.78 3.92
CA HIS A 348 -6.48 -7.33 2.68
C HIS A 348 -5.60 -6.28 2.01
N ALA A 349 -5.49 -6.35 0.69
CA ALA A 349 -4.66 -5.47 -0.12
C ALA A 349 -5.45 -4.85 -1.26
N VAL A 350 -5.12 -3.59 -1.54
CA VAL A 350 -5.79 -2.75 -2.52
C VAL A 350 -4.73 -2.14 -3.43
N PRO A 351 -4.62 -2.63 -4.68
CA PRO A 351 -3.67 -2.09 -5.65
C PRO A 351 -4.18 -0.80 -6.28
N PHE A 352 -3.27 0.18 -6.39
CA PHE A 352 -3.46 1.49 -6.99
C PHE A 352 -2.37 1.75 -8.02
N ARG A 353 -2.59 2.77 -8.86
CA ARG A 353 -1.52 3.28 -9.72
C ARG A 353 -0.34 3.73 -8.86
N TYR A 354 0.87 3.42 -9.32
CA TYR A 354 2.11 3.77 -8.63
C TYR A 354 2.17 5.26 -8.29
N LYS A 355 2.38 5.58 -7.02
CA LYS A 355 2.84 6.89 -6.56
C LYS A 355 4.00 6.66 -5.59
N PRO A 356 5.11 7.39 -5.72
CA PRO A 356 6.22 7.27 -4.79
C PRO A 356 5.82 7.70 -3.38
N LEU A 357 6.49 7.14 -2.37
CA LEU A 357 6.29 7.48 -0.96
C LEU A 357 7.40 8.43 -0.50
N PRO A 358 7.08 9.43 0.35
CA PRO A 358 8.13 10.22 1.01
C PRO A 358 9.06 9.32 1.85
N GLU A 359 10.26 9.83 2.12
CA GLU A 359 11.26 9.16 2.96
C GLU A 359 11.04 9.43 4.46
N GLY A 360 11.68 8.62 5.29
CA GLY A 360 11.72 8.81 6.74
C GLY A 360 10.37 8.58 7.44
N LEU A 361 10.11 9.42 8.45
CA LEU A 361 8.91 9.35 9.28
C LEU A 361 7.71 9.94 8.54
N ILE A 362 6.75 9.09 8.19
CA ILE A 362 5.54 9.46 7.43
C ILE A 362 4.27 9.11 8.19
N ASP A 363 3.25 9.96 8.01
CA ASP A 363 1.93 9.77 8.60
C ASP A 363 1.04 8.91 7.70
N LEU A 364 0.39 7.91 8.28
CA LEU A 364 -0.44 6.95 7.56
C LEU A 364 -1.60 7.63 6.83
N HIS A 365 -2.32 8.53 7.50
CA HIS A 365 -3.48 9.20 6.92
C HIS A 365 -3.08 10.05 5.72
N ARG A 366 -1.97 10.78 5.81
CA ARG A 366 -1.42 11.56 4.68
C ARG A 366 -1.01 10.70 3.49
N VAL A 367 -0.55 9.48 3.75
CA VAL A 367 -0.14 8.55 2.68
C VAL A 367 -1.34 7.97 1.95
N ILE A 368 -2.41 7.61 2.66
CA ILE A 368 -3.56 6.92 2.06
C ILE A 368 -4.50 7.90 1.35
N GLN A 369 -4.71 9.11 1.89
CA GLN A 369 -5.67 10.08 1.35
C GLN A 369 -5.60 10.26 -0.18
N PRO A 370 -4.42 10.49 -0.80
CA PRO A 370 -4.35 10.73 -2.23
C PRO A 370 -4.75 9.53 -3.10
N PHE A 371 -4.70 8.31 -2.56
CA PHE A 371 -5.10 7.10 -3.29
C PHE A 371 -6.62 6.94 -3.27
N ILE A 372 -7.23 7.23 -2.13
CA ILE A 372 -8.68 7.25 -1.95
C ILE A 372 -9.31 8.32 -2.85
N ASP A 373 -8.80 9.55 -2.83
CA ASP A 373 -9.33 10.66 -3.64
C ASP A 373 -9.27 10.40 -5.15
N SER A 374 -8.40 9.49 -5.58
CA SER A 374 -8.29 9.12 -6.99
C SER A 374 -9.30 8.06 -7.45
N GLU A 375 -10.06 7.45 -6.52
CA GLU A 375 -11.06 6.40 -6.78
C GLU A 375 -10.58 5.32 -7.76
N SER A 376 -9.29 4.97 -7.66
CA SER A 376 -8.61 4.16 -8.69
C SER A 376 -8.26 2.76 -8.21
N ALA A 377 -8.90 2.22 -7.17
CA ALA A 377 -8.70 0.80 -6.86
C ALA A 377 -9.54 -0.05 -7.79
N HIS A 378 -8.95 -1.14 -8.25
CA HIS A 378 -9.57 -2.05 -9.20
C HIS A 378 -9.84 -3.43 -8.56
N SER A 379 -9.41 -3.64 -7.32
CA SER A 379 -9.58 -4.89 -6.59
C SER A 379 -9.37 -4.70 -5.08
N VAL A 380 -9.92 -5.63 -4.30
CA VAL A 380 -9.53 -5.89 -2.91
C VAL A 380 -9.22 -7.38 -2.84
N LEU A 381 -7.99 -7.74 -2.45
CA LEU A 381 -7.54 -9.13 -2.36
C LEU A 381 -7.32 -9.51 -0.91
N HIS A 382 -7.83 -10.67 -0.48
CA HIS A 382 -7.31 -11.34 0.70
C HIS A 382 -5.96 -11.98 0.31
N LEU A 383 -4.87 -11.49 0.90
CA LEU A 383 -3.54 -12.02 0.65
C LEU A 383 -3.40 -13.42 1.25
N LEU A 384 -2.86 -14.34 0.45
CA LEU A 384 -2.68 -15.74 0.80
C LEU A 384 -1.29 -16.20 0.38
N CYS A 385 -0.82 -17.29 0.99
CA CYS A 385 0.29 -18.07 0.46
C CYS A 385 -0.23 -19.23 -0.39
N ASP A 386 0.35 -19.41 -1.56
CA ASP A 386 0.19 -20.60 -2.38
C ASP A 386 1.35 -21.56 -2.09
N ASP A 387 1.08 -22.56 -1.26
CA ASP A 387 2.05 -23.56 -0.80
C ASP A 387 1.89 -24.91 -1.50
N ARG A 388 1.12 -24.97 -2.60
CA ARG A 388 0.87 -26.21 -3.35
C ARG A 388 2.15 -26.83 -3.89
N ASP A 389 3.14 -26.00 -4.24
CA ASP A 389 4.52 -26.42 -4.41
C ASP A 389 5.33 -26.01 -3.17
N ALA A 390 5.49 -26.94 -2.23
CA ALA A 390 6.24 -26.69 -1.01
C ALA A 390 7.72 -26.32 -1.24
N GLN A 391 8.27 -26.60 -2.43
CA GLN A 391 9.63 -26.20 -2.80
C GLN A 391 9.69 -24.76 -3.35
N GLN A 392 8.56 -24.24 -3.84
CA GLN A 392 8.43 -22.90 -4.41
C GLN A 392 7.12 -22.24 -3.94
N PRO A 393 7.01 -21.94 -2.63
CA PRO A 393 5.85 -21.23 -2.11
C PRO A 393 5.76 -19.84 -2.74
N GLU A 394 4.56 -19.48 -3.18
CA GLU A 394 4.26 -18.17 -3.74
C GLU A 394 3.50 -17.33 -2.72
N GLU A 395 3.96 -16.12 -2.48
CA GLU A 395 3.36 -15.17 -1.54
C GLU A 395 3.39 -13.76 -2.14
N SER A 396 2.62 -12.84 -1.54
CA SER A 396 2.71 -11.43 -1.92
C SER A 396 4.08 -10.86 -1.56
N ARG A 397 4.64 -10.04 -2.46
CA ARG A 397 5.96 -9.45 -2.28
C ARG A 397 5.97 -7.94 -2.50
N PHE A 398 6.95 -7.29 -1.88
CA PHE A 398 7.08 -5.84 -1.84
C PHE A 398 8.54 -5.43 -2.09
N ILE A 399 8.75 -4.38 -2.87
CA ILE A 399 10.09 -3.88 -3.22
C ILE A 399 10.58 -2.93 -2.13
N ARG A 400 9.74 -1.96 -1.76
CA ARG A 400 10.00 -0.99 -0.69
C ARG A 400 8.72 -0.36 -0.20
N GLY A 401 8.72 0.15 1.01
CA GLY A 401 7.55 0.84 1.54
C GLY A 401 7.65 1.22 3.00
N ALA A 402 6.48 1.43 3.57
CA ALA A 402 6.26 1.63 4.98
C ALA A 402 5.28 0.58 5.52
N LEU A 403 5.58 0.12 6.73
CA LEU A 403 4.80 -0.81 7.53
C LEU A 403 4.54 -0.15 8.89
N TRP A 404 3.30 0.14 9.20
CA TRP A 404 2.89 0.59 10.53
C TRP A 404 2.48 -0.61 11.37
N VAL A 405 2.94 -0.65 12.62
CA VAL A 405 2.76 -1.82 13.50
C VAL A 405 2.27 -1.40 14.90
N ALA A 406 1.29 -2.13 15.41
CA ALA A 406 0.75 -1.98 16.76
C ALA A 406 0.63 -3.35 17.43
N PRO A 407 1.07 -3.53 18.70
CA PRO A 407 0.70 -4.73 19.45
C PRO A 407 -0.82 -4.79 19.61
N LEU A 408 -1.37 -6.00 19.51
CA LEU A 408 -2.79 -6.22 19.74
C LEU A 408 -3.11 -6.58 21.17
N THR A 409 -4.18 -5.96 21.66
CA THR A 409 -4.93 -6.38 22.84
C THR A 409 -6.34 -6.76 22.39
N PHE A 410 -7.04 -7.56 23.20
CA PHE A 410 -8.40 -8.01 22.87
C PHE A 410 -9.41 -7.23 23.70
N GLY A 411 -10.37 -6.62 23.01
CA GLY A 411 -11.51 -6.04 23.68
C GLY A 411 -12.39 -7.15 24.23
N THR A 412 -12.86 -7.02 25.47
CA THR A 412 -14.05 -7.76 25.89
C THR A 412 -15.20 -7.29 25.00
N SER A 413 -15.82 -8.19 24.22
CA SER A 413 -17.05 -7.89 23.50
C SER A 413 -18.02 -7.23 24.48
N ARG A 414 -18.45 -5.99 24.19
CA ARG A 414 -19.60 -5.43 24.92
C ARG A 414 -20.83 -6.22 24.44
N PRO A 415 -21.64 -6.76 25.38
CA PRO A 415 -22.84 -7.50 25.04
C PRO A 415 -23.85 -6.63 24.28
#